data_AF-D0P167-F1
#
_entry.id   AF-D0P167-F1
#
_cell.length_a   1.000
_cell.length_b   1.000
_cell.length_c   1.000
_cell.angle_alpha   90.00
_cell.angle_beta   90.00
_cell.angle_gamma   90.00
#
_symmetry.space_group_name_H-M   'P 1'
#
loop_
_entity.id
_entity.type
_entity.pdbx_description
1 polymer ?
#
loop_
_entity_poly.entity_id
_entity_poly.type
_entity_poly.pdbx_seq_one_letter_code
_entity_poly.pdbx_strand_id
1 'polypeptide(L)'
;MKDCIRPAETDRAGASAEVSLREIVRRLQDTWGATYVGEAIIWRMWANEVTRTLDRSTWDDAIRAPPPSRILKLLRASDSRMQEHLNSINQSTHMALDCVNASIAEAVRLRNDWDAYGRRLECFEISLQTRKAQIESFLHHIDLPHPDELADPLENMENVEDIEHQ
;
A
#
# COMPACT_ATOMS: atom_id res chain seq x y z
N MET A 1 -37.92 -62.37 -20.96
CA MET A 1 -38.45 -61.00 -20.85
C MET A 1 -37.28 -60.04 -21.01
N LYS A 2 -37.24 -59.27 -22.10
CA LYS A 2 -36.30 -58.16 -22.27
C LYS A 2 -37.12 -56.89 -22.14
N ASP A 3 -36.87 -56.14 -21.07
CA ASP A 3 -37.55 -54.86 -20.82
C ASP A 3 -37.06 -53.82 -21.83
N CYS A 4 -37.99 -53.31 -22.63
CA CYS A 4 -37.76 -52.21 -23.54
C CYS A 4 -37.83 -50.89 -22.78
N ILE A 5 -36.68 -50.35 -22.37
CA ILE A 5 -36.59 -48.97 -21.88
C ILE A 5 -36.87 -48.04 -23.08
N ARG A 6 -38.03 -47.36 -23.05
CA ARG A 6 -38.38 -46.33 -24.04
C ARG A 6 -37.47 -45.11 -23.82
N PRO A 7 -36.82 -44.56 -24.86
CA PRO A 7 -36.12 -43.29 -24.75
C PRO A 7 -37.11 -42.16 -24.46
N ALA A 8 -36.76 -41.32 -23.48
CA ALA A 8 -37.45 -40.10 -23.17
C ALA A 8 -37.42 -39.13 -24.37
N GLU A 9 -38.57 -38.50 -24.61
CA GLU A 9 -38.90 -37.52 -25.64
C GLU A 9 -37.70 -36.81 -26.26
N THR A 10 -37.24 -37.35 -27.40
CA THR A 10 -36.32 -36.67 -28.32
C THR A 10 -37.16 -36.33 -29.55
N ASP A 11 -37.21 -35.07 -29.93
CA ASP A 11 -37.90 -34.70 -31.18
C ASP A 11 -37.14 -35.27 -32.38
N ARG A 12 -37.85 -35.37 -33.52
CA ARG A 12 -37.39 -36.06 -34.73
C ARG A 12 -36.15 -35.42 -35.39
N ALA A 13 -35.59 -34.35 -34.83
CA ALA A 13 -34.44 -33.61 -35.33
C ALA A 13 -33.23 -33.56 -34.36
N GLY A 14 -33.32 -34.18 -33.18
CA GLY A 14 -32.21 -34.20 -32.22
C GLY A 14 -31.99 -32.87 -31.48
N ALA A 15 -32.99 -31.99 -31.44
CA ALA A 15 -32.98 -30.82 -30.58
C ALA A 15 -33.56 -31.20 -29.21
N SER A 16 -32.92 -30.73 -28.13
CA SER A 16 -33.50 -30.86 -26.78
C SER A 16 -34.84 -30.13 -26.77
N ALA A 17 -35.91 -30.81 -26.34
CA ALA A 17 -37.27 -30.27 -26.34
C ALA A 17 -37.29 -28.84 -25.77
N GLU A 18 -37.97 -27.93 -26.45
CA GLU A 18 -37.98 -26.49 -26.15
C GLU A 18 -38.31 -26.16 -24.68
N VAL A 19 -39.05 -27.06 -24.01
CA VAL A 19 -39.39 -27.02 -22.58
C VAL A 19 -38.14 -27.10 -21.69
N SER A 20 -37.17 -27.96 -22.02
CA SER A 20 -35.92 -28.11 -21.27
C SER A 20 -35.02 -26.89 -21.39
N LEU A 21 -35.00 -26.23 -22.55
CA LEU A 21 -34.15 -25.04 -22.75
C LEU A 21 -34.66 -23.83 -21.97
N ARG A 22 -35.98 -23.61 -21.90
CA ARG A 22 -36.56 -22.52 -21.09
C ARG A 22 -36.27 -22.70 -19.60
N GLU A 23 -36.29 -23.95 -19.12
CA GLU A 23 -35.93 -24.26 -17.74
C GLU A 23 -34.47 -23.91 -17.44
N ILE A 24 -33.54 -24.29 -18.32
CA ILE A 24 -32.12 -23.97 -18.16
C ILE A 24 -31.87 -22.46 -18.20
N VAL A 25 -32.56 -21.72 -19.09
CA VAL A 25 -32.52 -20.25 -19.11
C VAL A 25 -32.95 -19.68 -17.76
N ARG A 26 -34.07 -20.16 -17.19
CA ARG A 26 -34.56 -19.70 -15.88
C ARG A 26 -33.52 -19.94 -14.79
N ARG A 27 -32.92 -21.13 -14.75
CA ARG A 27 -31.87 -21.46 -13.76
C ARG A 27 -30.61 -20.63 -13.91
N LEU A 28 -30.20 -20.34 -15.15
CA LEU A 28 -29.08 -19.43 -15.42
C LEU A 28 -29.39 -18.01 -14.94
N GLN A 29 -30.61 -17.52 -15.18
CA GLN A 29 -31.04 -16.19 -14.71
C GLN A 29 -31.19 -16.13 -13.18
N ASP A 30 -31.68 -17.19 -12.54
CA ASP A 30 -31.76 -17.29 -11.08
C ASP A 30 -30.34 -17.24 -10.46
N THR A 31 -29.36 -17.89 -11.11
CA THR A 31 -27.97 -17.96 -10.61
C THR A 31 -27.18 -16.69 -10.91
N TRP A 32 -27.36 -16.11 -12.11
CA TRP A 32 -26.46 -15.08 -12.65
C TRP A 32 -27.13 -13.75 -12.98
N GLY A 33 -28.45 -13.65 -12.92
CA GLY A 33 -29.22 -12.45 -13.28
C GLY A 33 -28.91 -11.24 -12.39
N ALA A 34 -28.46 -11.47 -11.16
CA ALA A 34 -27.96 -10.41 -10.28
C ALA A 34 -26.60 -9.84 -10.73
N THR A 35 -25.82 -10.61 -11.49
CA THR A 35 -24.45 -10.26 -11.91
C THR A 35 -24.41 -9.74 -13.35
N TYR A 36 -25.26 -10.30 -14.22
CA TYR A 36 -25.27 -10.02 -15.65
C TYR A 36 -26.66 -9.66 -16.16
N VAL A 37 -26.71 -8.70 -17.08
CA VAL A 37 -27.88 -8.29 -17.84
C VAL A 37 -27.64 -8.64 -19.31
N GLY A 38 -28.62 -9.27 -19.95
CA GLY A 38 -28.52 -9.67 -21.35
C GLY A 38 -29.89 -9.89 -21.96
N GLU A 39 -29.98 -9.69 -23.28
CA GLU A 39 -31.19 -9.99 -24.04
C GLU A 39 -31.57 -11.47 -23.94
N ALA A 40 -32.87 -11.76 -24.07
CA ALA A 40 -33.38 -13.13 -23.97
C ALA A 40 -32.68 -14.11 -24.93
N ILE A 41 -32.26 -13.63 -26.10
CA ILE A 41 -31.52 -14.44 -27.10
C ILE A 41 -30.16 -14.87 -26.55
N ILE A 42 -29.46 -14.01 -25.82
CA ILE A 42 -28.13 -14.30 -25.26
C ILE A 42 -28.23 -15.34 -24.14
N TRP A 43 -29.25 -15.25 -23.29
CA TRP A 43 -29.52 -16.29 -22.29
C TRP A 43 -29.86 -17.64 -22.93
N ARG A 44 -30.64 -17.63 -24.02
CA ARG A 44 -30.93 -18.85 -24.80
C ARG A 44 -29.67 -19.41 -25.48
N MET A 45 -28.76 -18.57 -25.98
CA MET A 45 -27.46 -19.00 -26.51
C MET A 45 -26.60 -19.68 -25.44
N TRP A 46 -26.59 -19.16 -24.21
CA TRP A 46 -25.88 -19.79 -23.10
C TRP A 46 -26.53 -21.12 -22.70
N ALA A 47 -27.86 -21.16 -22.57
CA ALA A 47 -28.57 -22.39 -22.27
C ALA A 47 -28.32 -23.48 -23.32
N ASN A 48 -28.26 -23.12 -24.61
CA ASN A 48 -27.88 -24.03 -25.69
C ASN A 48 -26.46 -24.59 -25.53
N GLU A 49 -25.52 -23.77 -25.05
CA GLU A 49 -24.14 -24.23 -24.82
C GLU A 49 -24.08 -25.22 -23.65
N VAL A 50 -24.89 -25.00 -22.60
CA VAL A 50 -25.03 -25.91 -21.45
C VAL A 50 -25.64 -27.24 -21.87
N THR A 51 -26.70 -27.21 -22.69
CA THR A 51 -27.36 -28.45 -23.16
C THR A 51 -26.66 -29.12 -24.34
N ARG A 52 -25.58 -28.52 -24.86
CA ARG A 52 -24.78 -29.08 -25.95
C ARG A 52 -24.16 -30.42 -25.57
N THR A 53 -23.82 -30.61 -24.29
CA THR A 53 -23.46 -31.93 -23.76
C THR A 53 -24.75 -32.68 -23.45
N LEU A 54 -25.00 -33.80 -24.15
CA LEU A 54 -26.17 -34.66 -23.95
C LEU A 54 -26.21 -35.34 -22.56
N ASP A 55 -25.17 -35.14 -21.75
CA ASP A 55 -25.07 -35.64 -20.38
C ASP A 55 -25.71 -34.66 -19.39
N ARG A 56 -26.95 -34.95 -19.02
CA ARG A 56 -27.73 -34.16 -18.05
C ARG A 56 -27.10 -34.09 -16.67
N SER A 57 -26.22 -35.03 -16.31
CA SER A 57 -25.53 -34.99 -15.00
C SER A 57 -24.55 -33.81 -14.90
N THR A 58 -24.09 -33.27 -16.03
CA THR A 58 -23.13 -32.17 -16.10
C THR A 58 -23.76 -30.77 -16.13
N TRP A 59 -25.07 -30.68 -16.35
CA TRP A 59 -25.75 -29.40 -16.57
C TRP A 59 -25.74 -28.50 -15.33
N ASP A 60 -25.87 -29.08 -14.15
CA ASP A 60 -25.88 -28.34 -12.88
C ASP A 60 -24.53 -27.65 -12.62
N ASP A 61 -23.43 -28.34 -12.92
CA ASP A 61 -22.09 -27.77 -12.81
C ASP A 61 -21.87 -26.69 -13.87
N ALA A 62 -22.33 -26.92 -15.10
CA ALA A 62 -22.25 -25.94 -16.18
C ALA A 62 -23.09 -24.68 -15.92
N ILE A 63 -24.22 -24.79 -15.20
CA ILE A 63 -25.02 -23.63 -14.75
C ILE A 63 -24.30 -22.84 -13.65
N ARG A 64 -23.60 -23.54 -12.73
CA ARG A 64 -22.81 -22.90 -11.67
C ARG A 64 -21.50 -22.29 -12.16
N ALA A 65 -21.02 -22.69 -13.33
CA ALA A 65 -19.83 -22.12 -13.94
C ALA A 65 -20.10 -20.71 -14.51
N PRO A 66 -19.09 -19.81 -14.52
CA PRO A 66 -19.23 -18.50 -15.13
C PRO A 66 -19.49 -18.60 -16.65
N PRO A 67 -20.07 -17.56 -17.27
CA PRO A 67 -20.42 -17.62 -18.69
C PRO A 67 -19.19 -17.84 -19.57
N PRO A 68 -19.29 -18.71 -20.60
CA PRO A 68 -18.23 -18.89 -21.58
C PRO A 68 -17.83 -17.56 -22.23
N SER A 69 -16.55 -17.37 -22.57
CA SER A 69 -16.03 -16.08 -23.07
C SER A 69 -16.80 -15.49 -24.27
N ARG A 70 -17.38 -16.35 -25.11
CA ARG A 70 -18.23 -15.94 -26.24
C ARG A 70 -19.54 -15.28 -25.79
N ILE A 71 -20.18 -15.83 -24.74
CA ILE A 71 -21.41 -15.30 -24.15
C ILE A 71 -21.10 -14.08 -23.29
N LEU A 72 -20.01 -14.13 -22.52
CA LEU A 72 -19.61 -13.04 -21.62
C LEU A 72 -19.47 -11.69 -22.35
N LYS A 73 -18.95 -11.68 -23.58
CA LYS A 73 -18.83 -10.46 -24.42
C LYS A 73 -20.17 -9.82 -24.81
N LEU A 74 -21.26 -10.58 -24.75
CA LEU A 74 -22.61 -10.13 -25.10
C LEU A 74 -23.41 -9.72 -23.85
N LEU A 75 -22.97 -10.15 -22.67
CA LEU A 75 -23.58 -9.79 -21.39
C LEU A 75 -23.01 -8.45 -20.89
N ARG A 76 -23.87 -7.64 -20.28
CA ARG A 76 -23.49 -6.43 -19.53
C ARG A 76 -23.47 -6.75 -18.05
N ALA A 77 -22.67 -6.03 -17.25
CA ALA A 77 -22.80 -6.11 -15.80
C ALA A 77 -24.14 -5.51 -15.36
N SER A 78 -24.73 -6.03 -14.28
CA SER A 78 -25.90 -5.42 -13.67
C SER A 78 -25.57 -4.05 -13.07
N ASP A 79 -26.58 -3.18 -13.00
CA ASP A 79 -26.42 -1.83 -12.43
C ASP A 79 -25.97 -1.89 -10.96
N SER A 80 -26.45 -2.87 -10.18
CA SER A 80 -26.00 -3.10 -8.80
C SER A 80 -24.49 -3.34 -8.73
N ARG A 81 -23.99 -4.24 -9.59
CA ARG A 81 -22.57 -4.61 -9.60
C ARG A 81 -21.68 -3.46 -10.08
N MET A 82 -22.14 -2.69 -11.08
CA MET A 82 -21.44 -1.49 -11.52
C MET A 82 -21.40 -0.44 -10.41
N GLN A 83 -22.50 -0.23 -9.70
CA GLN A 83 -22.57 0.72 -8.58
C GLN A 83 -21.66 0.30 -7.42
N GLU A 84 -21.65 -0.98 -7.05
CA GLU A 84 -20.73 -1.53 -6.04
C GLU A 84 -19.27 -1.29 -6.42
N HIS A 85 -18.92 -1.54 -7.69
CA HIS A 85 -17.58 -1.30 -8.19
C HIS A 85 -17.19 0.19 -8.16
N LEU A 86 -18.08 1.08 -8.57
CA LEU A 86 -17.87 2.53 -8.49
C LEU A 86 -17.70 2.99 -7.04
N ASN A 87 -18.52 2.48 -6.12
CA ASN A 87 -18.40 2.79 -4.70
C ASN A 87 -17.06 2.32 -4.14
N SER A 88 -16.61 1.13 -4.52
CA SER A 88 -15.30 0.59 -4.13
C SER A 88 -14.15 1.44 -4.67
N ILE A 89 -14.19 1.84 -5.94
CA ILE A 89 -13.19 2.75 -6.52
C ILE A 89 -13.19 4.09 -5.80
N ASN A 90 -14.37 4.67 -5.57
CA ASN A 90 -14.50 5.95 -4.91
C ASN A 90 -13.92 5.90 -3.49
N GLN A 91 -14.26 4.86 -2.71
CA GLN A 91 -13.69 4.63 -1.39
C GLN A 91 -12.16 4.48 -1.44
N SER A 92 -11.63 3.66 -2.35
CA SER A 92 -10.18 3.47 -2.48
C SER A 92 -9.46 4.77 -2.88
N THR A 93 -10.08 5.59 -3.73
CA THR A 93 -9.54 6.87 -4.18
C THR A 93 -9.53 7.89 -3.03
N HIS A 94 -10.60 7.94 -2.24
CA HIS A 94 -10.64 8.77 -1.03
C HIS A 94 -9.55 8.37 -0.03
N MET A 95 -9.37 7.07 0.23
CA MET A 95 -8.32 6.59 1.12
C MET A 95 -6.91 6.96 0.61
N ALA A 96 -6.67 6.81 -0.69
CA ALA A 96 -5.39 7.21 -1.29
C ALA A 96 -5.13 8.72 -1.14
N LEU A 97 -6.16 9.54 -1.35
CA LEU A 97 -6.08 10.99 -1.14
C LEU A 97 -5.77 11.35 0.32
N ASP A 98 -6.43 10.71 1.28
CA ASP A 98 -6.19 10.92 2.70
C ASP A 98 -4.74 10.56 3.09
N CYS A 99 -4.21 9.46 2.56
CA CYS A 99 -2.81 9.09 2.76
C CYS A 99 -1.83 10.14 2.21
N VAL A 100 -2.10 10.69 1.02
CA VAL A 100 -1.27 11.76 0.44
C VAL A 100 -1.37 13.04 1.26
N ASN A 101 -2.57 13.43 1.69
CA ASN A 101 -2.78 14.60 2.54
C ASN A 101 -2.04 14.46 3.88
N ALA A 102 -2.10 13.29 4.52
CA ALA A 102 -1.35 13.02 5.74
C ALA A 102 0.17 13.13 5.49
N SER A 103 0.66 12.60 4.37
CA SER A 103 2.08 12.68 4.00
C SER A 103 2.53 14.13 3.75
N ILE A 104 1.68 14.95 3.14
CA ILE A 104 1.94 16.39 2.95
C ILE A 104 2.01 17.09 4.31
N ALA A 105 1.09 16.80 5.23
CA ALA A 105 1.10 17.37 6.58
C ALA A 105 2.38 17.00 7.35
N GLU A 106 2.81 15.73 7.28
CA GLU A 106 4.05 15.28 7.90
C GLU A 106 5.29 15.94 7.26
N ALA A 107 5.31 16.15 5.95
CA ALA A 107 6.40 16.88 5.29
C ALA A 107 6.52 18.33 5.79
N VAL A 108 5.40 18.99 6.07
CA VAL A 108 5.39 20.33 6.69
C VAL A 108 5.93 20.28 8.12
N ARG A 109 5.55 19.27 8.91
CA ARG A 109 6.08 19.08 10.26
C ARG A 109 7.58 18.87 10.27
N LEU A 110 8.09 17.98 9.41
CA LEU A 110 9.52 17.73 9.26
C LEU A 110 10.30 18.99 8.89
N ARG A 111 9.72 19.85 8.03
CA ARG A 111 10.34 21.13 7.69
C ARG A 111 10.44 22.06 8.89
N ASN A 112 9.35 22.18 9.67
CA ASN A 112 9.35 23.00 10.87
C ASN A 112 10.36 22.51 11.92
N ASP A 113 10.47 21.18 12.08
CA ASP A 113 11.46 20.58 12.97
C ASP A 113 12.89 20.87 12.50
N TRP A 114 13.15 20.76 11.20
CA TRP A 114 14.43 21.10 10.61
C TRP A 114 14.81 22.56 10.86
N ASP A 115 13.88 23.49 10.64
CA ASP A 115 14.11 24.91 10.92
C ASP A 115 14.40 25.17 12.41
N ALA A 116 13.76 24.42 13.32
CA ALA A 116 14.04 24.49 14.75
C ALA A 116 15.44 23.97 15.09
N TYR A 117 15.88 22.88 14.46
CA TYR A 117 17.26 22.41 14.60
C TYR A 117 18.27 23.42 14.07
N GLY A 118 17.99 24.06 12.93
CA GLY A 118 18.82 25.13 12.36
C GLY A 118 19.02 26.28 13.33
N ARG A 119 17.93 26.80 13.93
CA ARG A 119 18.01 27.86 14.97
C ARG A 119 18.84 27.44 16.18
N ARG A 120 18.73 26.19 16.63
CA ARG A 120 19.50 25.67 17.77
C ARG A 120 21.00 25.61 17.45
N LEU A 121 21.36 25.22 16.23
CA LEU A 121 22.75 25.19 15.78
C LEU A 121 23.33 26.61 15.75
N GLU A 122 22.61 27.56 15.18
CA GLU A 122 23.02 28.97 15.13
C GLU A 122 23.23 29.55 16.54
N CYS A 123 22.30 29.30 17.48
CA CYS A 123 22.47 29.67 18.89
C CYS A 123 23.76 29.08 19.49
N PHE A 124 24.08 27.83 19.15
CA PHE A 124 25.28 27.16 19.66
C PHE A 124 26.56 27.75 19.07
N GLU A 125 26.58 28.05 17.77
CA GLU A 125 27.69 28.72 17.10
C GLU A 125 27.98 30.09 17.70
N ILE A 126 26.94 30.90 17.93
CA ILE A 126 27.06 32.21 18.60
C ILE A 126 27.65 32.05 20.01
N SER A 127 27.18 31.05 20.77
CA SER A 127 27.70 30.76 22.11
C SER A 127 29.18 30.38 22.09
N LEU A 128 29.61 29.57 21.13
CA LEU A 128 31.02 29.21 20.95
C LEU A 128 31.87 30.41 20.55
N GLN A 129 31.42 31.25 19.63
CA GLN A 129 32.13 32.47 19.24
C GLN A 129 32.28 33.42 20.42
N THR A 130 31.23 33.58 21.24
CA THR A 130 31.26 34.41 22.45
C THR A 130 32.29 33.88 23.44
N ARG A 131 32.28 32.57 23.72
CA ARG A 131 33.25 31.95 24.63
C ARG A 131 34.68 32.07 24.11
N LYS A 132 34.88 31.90 22.80
CA LYS A 132 36.18 32.11 22.15
C LYS A 132 36.68 33.54 22.38
N ALA A 133 35.84 34.54 22.10
CA ALA A 133 36.20 35.95 22.29
C ALA A 133 36.55 36.27 23.76
N GLN A 134 35.84 35.65 24.72
CA GLN A 134 36.17 35.78 26.14
C GLN A 134 37.56 35.21 26.48
N ILE A 135 37.90 34.04 25.95
CA ILE A 135 39.21 33.41 26.16
C ILE A 135 40.32 34.24 25.51
N GLU A 136 40.11 34.71 24.27
CA GLU A 136 41.06 35.58 23.57
C GLU A 136 41.28 36.90 24.33
N SER A 137 40.24 37.46 24.93
CA SER A 137 40.37 38.62 25.82
C SER A 137 41.25 38.31 27.03
N PHE A 138 41.02 37.18 27.73
CA PHE A 138 41.86 36.81 28.87
C PHE A 138 43.33 36.64 28.50
N LEU A 139 43.64 36.04 27.35
CA LEU A 139 45.02 35.89 26.87
C LEU A 139 45.71 37.25 26.68
N HIS A 140 44.98 38.28 26.24
CA HIS A 140 45.53 39.63 26.11
C HIS A 140 45.78 40.34 27.45
N HIS A 141 45.17 39.89 28.54
CA HIS A 141 45.29 40.51 29.88
C HIS A 141 46.21 39.72 30.83
N ILE A 142 46.91 38.69 30.35
CA ILE A 142 47.96 38.04 31.13
C ILE A 142 49.22 38.90 30.99
N ASP A 143 49.41 39.83 31.92
CA ASP A 143 50.68 40.53 32.09
C ASP A 143 51.67 39.55 32.74
N LEU A 144 52.76 39.25 32.02
CA LEU A 144 53.89 38.55 32.61
C LEU A 144 54.61 39.52 33.56
N PRO A 145 54.93 39.12 34.80
CA PRO A 145 55.69 39.96 35.71
C PRO A 145 57.02 40.35 35.06
N HIS A 146 57.46 41.60 35.28
CA HIS A 146 58.74 42.06 34.78
C HIS A 146 59.85 41.16 35.39
N PRO A 147 60.92 40.80 34.66
CA PRO A 147 61.98 39.95 35.20
C PRO A 147 62.56 40.42 36.54
N ASP A 148 62.54 41.73 36.80
CA ASP A 148 63.02 42.33 38.05
C ASP A 148 62.06 42.13 39.25
N GLU A 149 60.79 41.77 39.00
CA GLU A 149 59.80 41.41 40.03
C GLU A 149 59.86 39.92 40.41
N LEU A 150 60.60 39.12 39.62
CA LEU A 150 60.87 37.72 39.93
C LEU A 150 62.09 37.66 40.84
N ALA A 151 61.89 37.27 42.09
CA ALA A 151 63.01 36.97 43.00
C ALA A 151 63.92 35.92 42.35
N ASP A 152 65.24 36.13 42.41
CA ASP A 152 66.21 35.19 41.84
C ASP A 152 66.00 33.82 42.50
N PRO A 153 65.61 32.78 41.75
CA PRO A 153 65.40 31.45 42.31
C PRO A 153 66.63 30.89 43.02
N LEU A 154 67.82 31.42 42.69
CA LEU A 154 69.10 31.02 43.26
C LEU A 154 69.43 31.74 44.59
N GLU A 155 68.76 32.84 44.95
CA GLU A 155 69.07 33.60 46.17
C GLU A 155 68.86 32.82 47.47
N ASN A 156 67.94 31.85 47.47
CA ASN A 156 67.62 30.99 48.62
C ASN A 156 67.95 29.51 48.38
N MET A 157 68.73 29.19 47.33
CA MET A 157 69.17 27.82 47.13
C MET A 157 70.24 27.45 48.14
N GLU A 158 69.86 26.63 49.12
CA GLU A 158 70.78 26.05 50.07
C GLU A 158 71.73 25.10 49.31
N ASN A 159 73.04 25.31 49.47
CA ASN A 159 74.04 24.42 48.85
C ASN A 159 73.87 23.02 49.43
N VAL A 160 73.46 22.08 48.59
CA VAL A 160 73.43 20.67 48.93
C VAL A 160 74.87 20.18 49.02
N GLU A 161 75.24 19.56 50.13
CA GLU A 161 76.58 18.97 50.28
C GLU A 161 76.85 17.95 49.17
N ASP A 162 78.02 18.07 48.54
CA ASP A 162 78.49 17.12 47.54
C ASP A 162 78.90 15.83 48.23
N ILE A 163 77.96 14.90 48.28
CA ILE A 163 78.11 13.57 48.88
C ILE A 163 79.00 12.65 48.03
N GLU A 164 79.36 13.05 46.79
CA GLU A 164 80.11 12.20 45.86
C GLU A 164 81.64 12.29 46.03
N HIS A 165 82.14 13.26 46.81
CA HIS A 165 83.58 13.53 46.97
C HIS A 165 84.11 13.41 48.42
N GLN A 166 83.49 12.58 49.28
CA GLN A 166 84.04 12.21 50.59
C GLN A 166 84.99 11.00 50.55
#